data_AF-S5UZM1-F1
#
_entry.id   AF-S5UZM1-F1
#
_cell.length_a   1.000
_cell.length_b   1.000
_cell.length_c   1.000
_cell.angle_alpha   90.00
_cell.angle_beta   90.00
_cell.angle_gamma   90.00
#
_symmetry.space_group_name_H-M   'P 1'
#
loop_
_entity.id
_entity.type
_entity.pdbx_description
1 polymer ?
#
loop_
_entity_poly.entity_id
_entity_poly.type
_entity_poly.pdbx_seq_one_letter_code
_entity_poly.pdbx_strand_id
1 'polypeptide(L)'
;MSAVRTVLVSLAFAACASCAVPAPQEMPGAVCGTQIDPGLTRLLVKSTDDLHEYNRVDRPETITGPCVLLAGHDPVLEFRFSWDHSATDLMYLATGSGSTSQITNPRISEATAKTLIGTDGAISQAPCRTKGGNYFTLTLQLPKIKPGDRAHRGDIERFMRAYFPATLRTLGCG
;
A
#
# COMPACT_ATOMS: atom_id res chain seq x y z
N MET A 1 66.11 49.67 20.65
CA MET A 1 64.67 49.65 21.04
C MET A 1 63.90 48.90 19.96
N SER A 2 62.93 48.10 20.41
CA SER A 2 62.40 46.85 19.83
C SER A 2 61.93 46.85 18.37
N ALA A 3 62.25 45.74 17.67
CA ALA A 3 61.63 45.34 16.41
C ALA A 3 60.30 44.61 16.68
N VAL A 4 59.21 45.11 16.10
CA VAL A 4 57.87 44.51 16.18
C VAL A 4 57.72 43.50 15.04
N ARG A 5 57.49 42.23 15.39
CA ARG A 5 57.26 41.12 14.45
C ARG A 5 55.73 40.91 14.32
N THR A 6 55.16 41.30 13.19
CA THR A 6 53.75 41.05 12.86
C THR A 6 53.63 39.65 12.25
N VAL A 7 52.92 38.75 12.93
CA VAL A 7 52.60 37.40 12.42
C VAL A 7 51.20 37.45 11.79
N LEU A 8 51.12 37.33 10.47
CA LEU A 8 49.86 37.05 9.76
C LEU A 8 49.53 35.56 9.92
N VAL A 9 48.39 35.25 10.53
CA VAL A 9 47.82 33.90 10.55
C VAL A 9 46.67 33.86 9.55
N SER A 10 46.89 33.19 8.42
CA SER A 10 45.87 32.93 7.39
C SER A 10 45.11 31.66 7.77
N LEU A 11 43.85 31.79 8.23
CA LEU A 11 42.95 30.65 8.42
C LEU A 11 42.29 30.28 7.09
N ALA A 12 42.70 29.16 6.50
CA ALA A 12 42.00 28.53 5.38
C ALA A 12 40.85 27.67 5.93
N PHE A 13 39.61 28.14 5.76
CA PHE A 13 38.42 27.32 6.00
C PHE A 13 38.20 26.36 4.82
N ALA A 14 38.67 25.12 4.98
CA ALA A 14 38.31 24.02 4.09
C ALA A 14 36.87 23.58 4.41
N ALA A 15 35.90 24.06 3.63
CA ALA A 15 34.52 23.60 3.69
C ALA A 15 34.41 22.19 3.08
N CYS A 16 34.46 21.17 3.92
CA CYS A 16 34.05 19.82 3.53
C CYS A 16 32.53 19.82 3.33
N ALA A 17 32.07 20.02 2.09
CA ALA A 17 30.72 19.68 1.68
C ALA A 17 30.57 18.15 1.79
N SER A 18 30.11 17.68 2.95
CA SER A 18 29.64 16.31 3.12
C SER A 18 28.41 16.14 2.24
N CYS A 19 28.57 15.48 1.10
CA CYS A 19 27.44 14.92 0.36
C CYS A 19 26.81 13.84 1.26
N ALA A 20 25.82 14.22 2.06
CA ALA A 20 25.02 13.27 2.79
C ALA A 20 24.30 12.39 1.77
N VAL A 21 24.73 11.13 1.66
CA VAL A 21 24.00 10.11 0.91
C VAL A 21 22.64 9.95 1.61
N PRO A 22 21.51 10.16 0.91
CA PRO A 22 20.20 9.95 1.51
C PRO A 22 20.10 8.51 2.03
N ALA A 23 19.68 8.34 3.28
CA ALA A 23 19.44 7.02 3.84
C ALA A 23 18.43 6.27 2.94
N PRO A 24 18.59 4.94 2.76
CA PRO A 24 17.60 4.14 2.06
C PRO A 24 16.22 4.39 2.65
N GLN A 25 15.25 4.77 1.82
CA GLN A 25 13.88 4.98 2.27
C GLN A 25 13.32 3.65 2.81
N GLU A 26 13.01 3.62 4.10
CA GLU A 26 12.38 2.47 4.73
C GLU A 26 10.95 2.30 4.22
N MET A 27 10.56 1.04 4.02
CA MET A 27 9.18 0.70 3.69
C MET A 27 8.24 1.07 4.85
N PRO A 28 7.05 1.63 4.59
CA PRO A 28 6.14 2.00 5.66
C PRO A 28 5.61 0.76 6.39
N GLY A 29 5.54 0.84 7.72
CA GLY A 29 4.93 -0.19 8.58
C GLY A 29 3.41 -0.23 8.54
N ALA A 30 2.78 0.74 7.88
CA ALA A 30 1.36 0.76 7.63
C ALA A 30 1.08 1.20 6.19
N VAL A 31 0.06 0.62 5.59
CA VAL A 31 -0.44 1.03 4.27
C VAL A 31 -1.94 1.22 4.36
N CYS A 32 -2.42 2.38 3.92
CA CYS A 32 -3.80 2.82 4.00
C CYS A 32 -4.38 2.78 5.42
N GLY A 33 -3.54 2.95 6.44
CA GLY A 33 -3.91 2.85 7.86
C GLY A 33 -4.02 1.42 8.42
N THR A 34 -3.71 0.37 7.65
CA THR A 34 -3.56 -1.01 8.19
C THR A 34 -2.09 -1.27 8.47
N GLN A 35 -1.79 -1.74 9.69
CA GLN A 35 -0.46 -2.22 10.05
C GLN A 35 -0.15 -3.50 9.29
N ILE A 36 1.04 -3.56 8.67
CA ILE A 36 1.47 -4.70 7.84
C ILE A 36 3.00 -4.82 7.91
N ASP A 37 3.51 -6.05 7.77
CA ASP A 37 4.94 -6.28 7.63
C ASP A 37 5.46 -5.52 6.38
N PRO A 38 6.42 -4.59 6.52
CA PRO A 38 6.96 -3.83 5.40
C PRO A 38 7.54 -4.70 4.28
N GLY A 39 8.07 -5.88 4.63
CA GLY A 39 8.59 -6.87 3.69
C GLY A 39 7.51 -7.45 2.78
N LEU A 40 6.26 -7.56 3.24
CA LEU A 40 5.14 -7.99 2.39
C LEU A 40 4.75 -6.91 1.38
N THR A 41 4.70 -5.65 1.81
CA THR A 41 4.44 -4.52 0.89
C THR A 41 5.55 -4.41 -0.15
N ARG A 42 6.82 -4.64 0.24
CA ARG A 42 7.98 -4.53 -0.65
C ARG A 42 7.91 -5.46 -1.85
N LEU A 43 7.30 -6.65 -1.69
CA LEU A 43 7.12 -7.64 -2.77
C LEU A 43 6.18 -7.14 -3.87
N LEU A 44 5.27 -6.21 -3.55
CA LEU A 44 4.25 -5.73 -4.48
C LEU A 44 4.66 -4.47 -5.24
N VAL A 45 5.71 -3.78 -4.80
CA VAL A 45 6.15 -2.50 -5.39
C VAL A 45 7.48 -2.65 -6.12
N LYS A 46 7.62 -2.01 -7.27
CA LYS A 46 8.86 -2.03 -8.07
C LYS A 46 9.87 -1.00 -7.56
N SER A 47 9.39 0.21 -7.27
CA SER A 47 10.18 1.30 -6.66
C SER A 47 9.66 1.59 -5.25
N THR A 48 10.58 2.03 -4.39
CA THR A 48 10.31 2.51 -3.03
C THR A 48 10.63 4.00 -2.89
N ASP A 49 10.91 4.66 -4.00
CA ASP A 49 11.28 6.07 -4.03
C ASP A 49 10.05 6.92 -3.72
N ASP A 50 10.17 7.78 -2.71
CA ASP A 50 9.12 8.71 -2.30
C ASP A 50 7.75 8.04 -2.11
N LEU A 51 7.72 6.94 -1.35
CA LEU A 51 6.47 6.24 -1.03
C LEU A 51 5.57 7.08 -0.11
N HIS A 52 4.36 7.37 -0.56
CA HIS A 52 3.36 8.08 0.24
C HIS A 52 1.92 7.73 -0.15
N GLU A 53 1.00 7.87 0.79
CA GLU A 53 -0.44 7.70 0.54
C GLU A 53 -1.01 9.00 -0.06
N TYR A 54 -1.60 8.92 -1.25
CA TYR A 54 -2.30 10.07 -1.85
C TYR A 54 -3.55 10.44 -1.06
N ASN A 55 -4.25 9.43 -0.58
CA ASN A 55 -5.48 9.57 0.19
C ASN A 55 -5.56 8.46 1.24
N ARG A 56 -6.03 8.84 2.43
CA ARG A 56 -6.21 7.93 3.54
C ARG A 56 -7.70 7.78 3.82
N VAL A 57 -8.18 6.54 3.93
CA VAL A 57 -9.55 6.27 4.36
C VAL A 57 -9.63 6.45 5.86
N ASP A 58 -10.47 7.41 6.31
CA ASP A 58 -10.75 7.57 7.72
C ASP A 58 -11.66 6.43 8.20
N ARG A 59 -11.16 5.65 9.14
CA ARG A 59 -11.74 4.36 9.56
C ARG A 59 -12.94 4.44 10.53
N PRO A 60 -13.11 5.47 11.38
CA PRO A 60 -14.27 5.57 12.26
C PRO A 60 -15.58 5.84 11.52
N GLU A 61 -15.52 6.46 10.34
CA GLU A 61 -16.71 6.93 9.62
C GLU A 61 -17.34 5.87 8.70
N THR A 62 -16.70 4.69 8.55
CA THR A 62 -17.17 3.62 7.65
C THR A 62 -17.47 4.10 6.23
N ILE A 63 -16.62 5.00 5.74
CA ILE A 63 -16.76 5.60 4.42
C ILE A 63 -16.14 4.66 3.38
N THR A 64 -16.96 4.24 2.42
CA THR A 64 -16.46 3.60 1.19
C THR A 64 -15.54 4.59 0.47
N GLY A 65 -14.28 4.22 0.26
CA GLY A 65 -13.30 5.13 -0.28
C GLY A 65 -12.08 4.44 -0.87
N PRO A 66 -11.40 5.09 -1.83
CA PRO A 66 -10.12 4.63 -2.31
C PRO A 66 -9.02 4.92 -1.28
N CYS A 67 -7.90 4.22 -1.40
CA CYS A 67 -6.59 4.64 -0.90
C CYS A 67 -5.54 4.24 -1.93
N VAL A 68 -4.68 5.16 -2.30
CA VAL A 68 -3.66 4.95 -3.33
C VAL A 68 -2.29 5.18 -2.71
N LEU A 69 -1.43 4.17 -2.80
CA LEU A 69 -0.01 4.30 -2.49
C LEU A 69 0.72 4.70 -3.78
N LEU A 70 1.44 5.81 -3.71
CA LEU A 70 2.27 6.34 -4.79
C LEU A 70 3.75 6.06 -4.50
N ALA A 71 4.55 5.89 -5.56
CA ALA A 71 6.00 6.06 -5.54
C ALA A 71 6.32 7.28 -6.41
N GLY A 72 6.72 8.40 -5.80
CA GLY A 72 6.67 9.71 -6.46
C GLY A 72 5.24 10.04 -6.90
N HIS A 73 5.00 10.21 -8.20
CA HIS A 73 3.66 10.47 -8.74
C HIS A 73 2.96 9.22 -9.30
N ASP A 74 3.61 8.07 -9.26
CA ASP A 74 3.13 6.85 -9.89
C ASP A 74 2.35 5.98 -8.90
N PRO A 75 1.09 5.60 -9.19
CA PRO A 75 0.37 4.65 -8.35
C PRO A 75 1.04 3.29 -8.43
N VAL A 76 1.35 2.72 -7.26
CA VAL A 76 1.97 1.40 -7.11
C VAL A 76 1.01 0.39 -6.48
N LEU A 77 0.12 0.83 -5.58
CA LEU A 77 -0.96 0.02 -5.04
C LEU A 77 -2.23 0.87 -4.96
N GLU A 78 -3.35 0.29 -5.39
CA GLU A 78 -4.66 0.92 -5.29
C GLU A 78 -5.58 0.02 -4.46
N PHE A 79 -6.17 0.61 -3.42
CA PHE A 79 -7.09 -0.05 -2.53
C PHE A 79 -8.46 0.59 -2.65
N ARG A 80 -9.50 -0.24 -2.57
CA ARG A 80 -10.88 0.22 -2.40
C ARG A 80 -11.49 -0.48 -1.20
N PHE A 81 -11.97 0.32 -0.27
CA PHE A 81 -12.66 -0.10 0.93
C PHE A 81 -14.15 0.14 0.68
N SER A 82 -15.00 -0.88 0.81
CA SER A 82 -16.45 -0.70 0.68
C SER A 82 -17.24 -1.47 1.74
N TRP A 83 -18.38 -0.88 2.10
CA TRP A 83 -19.38 -1.49 2.98
C TRP A 83 -20.68 -1.68 2.23
N ASP A 84 -21.25 -2.87 2.35
CA ASP A 84 -22.49 -3.27 1.71
C ASP A 84 -23.43 -3.94 2.73
N HIS A 85 -24.74 -3.82 2.54
CA HIS A 85 -25.73 -4.45 3.44
C HIS A 85 -25.82 -5.97 3.26
N SER A 86 -25.33 -6.51 2.14
CA SER A 86 -25.33 -7.93 1.80
C SER A 86 -23.97 -8.37 1.25
N ALA A 87 -23.67 -9.67 1.34
CA ALA A 87 -22.52 -10.23 0.66
C ALA A 87 -22.67 -10.08 -0.86
N THR A 88 -21.54 -9.89 -1.55
CA THR A 88 -21.51 -9.68 -2.99
C THR A 88 -20.76 -10.85 -3.64
N ASP A 89 -21.15 -11.19 -4.86
CA ASP A 89 -20.38 -12.15 -5.65
C ASP A 89 -19.04 -11.52 -6.07
N LEU A 90 -17.94 -12.11 -5.60
CA LEU A 90 -16.60 -11.60 -5.88
C LEU A 90 -16.21 -11.80 -7.34
N MET A 91 -16.71 -12.85 -8.01
CA MET A 91 -16.43 -13.05 -9.42
C MET A 91 -17.11 -11.99 -10.27
N TYR A 92 -18.35 -11.64 -9.90
CA TYR A 92 -19.06 -10.51 -10.50
C TYR A 92 -18.29 -9.19 -10.31
N LEU A 93 -17.79 -8.91 -9.10
CA LEU A 93 -16.96 -7.72 -8.84
C LEU A 93 -15.64 -7.73 -9.63
N ALA A 94 -14.98 -8.88 -9.70
CA ALA A 94 -13.69 -9.03 -10.39
C ALA A 94 -13.80 -8.82 -11.91
N THR A 95 -14.90 -9.28 -12.52
CA THR A 95 -15.07 -9.31 -13.99
C THR A 95 -16.00 -8.22 -14.51
N GLY A 96 -16.73 -7.53 -13.63
CA GLY A 96 -17.69 -6.49 -13.99
C GLY A 96 -17.07 -5.32 -14.74
N SER A 97 -17.79 -4.79 -15.72
CA SER A 97 -17.40 -3.62 -16.53
C SER A 97 -17.47 -2.28 -15.77
N GLY A 98 -18.12 -2.27 -14.59
CA GLY A 98 -18.20 -1.12 -13.70
C GLY A 98 -16.92 -0.96 -12.88
N SER A 99 -15.88 -0.39 -13.51
CA SER A 99 -14.77 0.42 -12.96
C SER A 99 -14.05 0.05 -11.64
N THR A 100 -14.33 -1.07 -10.98
CA THR A 100 -13.99 -1.18 -9.56
C THR A 100 -13.05 -2.32 -9.19
N SER A 101 -12.80 -3.28 -10.08
CA SER A 101 -11.78 -4.30 -9.77
C SER A 101 -11.09 -4.95 -10.97
N GLN A 102 -11.72 -5.08 -12.16
CA GLN A 102 -11.13 -5.64 -13.42
C GLN A 102 -9.91 -6.56 -13.21
N ILE A 103 -10.08 -7.61 -12.42
CA ILE A 103 -8.98 -8.46 -12.01
C ILE A 103 -8.68 -9.45 -13.12
N THR A 104 -7.43 -9.46 -13.60
CA THR A 104 -7.00 -10.31 -14.70
C THR A 104 -6.86 -11.77 -14.25
N ASN A 105 -7.55 -12.68 -14.93
CA ASN A 105 -7.55 -14.13 -14.66
C ASN A 105 -7.84 -14.48 -13.19
N PRO A 106 -9.01 -14.06 -12.66
CA PRO A 106 -9.33 -14.19 -11.26
C PRO A 106 -9.63 -15.64 -10.89
N ARG A 107 -9.20 -16.06 -9.70
CA ARG A 107 -9.54 -17.37 -9.12
C ARG A 107 -9.80 -17.23 -7.63
N ILE A 108 -10.71 -18.03 -7.12
CA ILE A 108 -10.94 -18.13 -5.67
C ILE A 108 -9.67 -18.72 -5.05
N SER A 109 -9.20 -18.13 -3.95
CA SER A 109 -8.14 -18.71 -3.13
C SER A 109 -8.73 -19.43 -1.93
N GLU A 110 -8.00 -20.43 -1.42
CA GLU A 110 -8.38 -21.20 -0.22
C GLU A 110 -8.05 -20.44 1.09
N ALA A 111 -8.07 -19.10 1.07
CA ALA A 111 -7.87 -18.31 2.28
C ALA A 111 -9.05 -18.45 3.25
N THR A 112 -8.81 -18.18 4.54
CA THR A 112 -9.83 -18.26 5.60
C THR A 112 -11.01 -17.32 5.37
N ALA A 113 -10.79 -16.19 4.71
CA ALA A 113 -11.85 -15.30 4.24
C ALA A 113 -12.09 -15.51 2.74
N LYS A 114 -13.35 -15.33 2.30
CA LYS A 114 -13.72 -15.38 0.88
C LYS A 114 -12.86 -14.40 0.10
N THR A 115 -11.91 -14.93 -0.66
CA THR A 115 -10.90 -14.15 -1.36
C THR A 115 -10.75 -14.65 -2.78
N LEU A 116 -10.60 -13.70 -3.70
CA LEU A 116 -10.34 -13.92 -5.10
C LEU A 116 -9.02 -13.23 -5.43
N ILE A 117 -8.10 -13.96 -6.08
CA ILE A 117 -6.77 -13.48 -6.46
C ILE A 117 -6.64 -13.56 -7.97
N GLY A 118 -6.13 -12.52 -8.60
CA GLY A 118 -5.79 -12.49 -10.02
C GLY A 118 -4.30 -12.36 -10.28
N THR A 119 -4.01 -11.79 -11.44
CA THR A 119 -2.64 -11.50 -11.90
C THR A 119 -2.14 -10.18 -11.35
N ASP A 120 -3.06 -9.22 -11.22
CA ASP A 120 -2.85 -7.80 -10.99
C ASP A 120 -3.66 -7.27 -9.80
N GLY A 121 -4.33 -8.13 -9.05
CA GLY A 121 -5.15 -7.69 -7.93
C GLY A 121 -5.78 -8.82 -7.14
N ALA A 122 -6.57 -8.42 -6.14
CA ALA A 122 -7.32 -9.30 -5.28
C ALA A 122 -8.59 -8.62 -4.74
N ILE A 123 -9.60 -9.42 -4.40
CA ILE A 123 -10.77 -8.97 -3.64
C ILE A 123 -10.95 -9.92 -2.47
N SER A 124 -11.11 -9.37 -1.26
CA SER A 124 -11.50 -10.12 -0.07
C SER A 124 -12.78 -9.54 0.50
N GLN A 125 -13.66 -10.41 1.01
CA GLN A 125 -14.89 -10.00 1.66
C GLN A 125 -15.13 -10.81 2.94
N ALA A 126 -15.64 -10.14 3.95
CA ALA A 126 -16.08 -10.77 5.20
C ALA A 126 -17.27 -10.00 5.80
N PRO A 127 -18.08 -10.67 6.64
CA PRO A 127 -19.02 -9.96 7.50
C PRO A 127 -18.26 -8.95 8.37
N CYS A 128 -18.75 -7.71 8.39
CA CYS A 128 -18.35 -6.69 9.35
C CYS A 128 -19.52 -5.73 9.55
N ARG A 129 -20.19 -5.84 10.69
CA ARG A 129 -21.35 -5.01 11.00
C ARG A 129 -20.92 -3.65 11.51
N THR A 130 -21.33 -2.63 10.80
CA THR A 130 -21.10 -1.22 11.13
C THR A 130 -22.36 -0.40 10.79
N LYS A 131 -22.34 0.91 11.03
CA LYS A 131 -23.42 1.79 10.57
C LYS A 131 -23.51 1.86 9.04
N GLY A 132 -22.38 1.70 8.33
CA GLY A 132 -22.31 1.77 6.87
C GLY A 132 -22.66 0.47 6.12
N GLY A 133 -22.77 -0.67 6.81
CA GLY A 133 -23.07 -1.95 6.16
C GLY A 133 -22.81 -3.17 7.04
N ASN A 134 -23.15 -4.35 6.51
CA ASN A 134 -22.99 -5.64 7.20
C ASN A 134 -21.79 -6.45 6.68
N TYR A 135 -21.29 -6.10 5.50
CA TYR A 135 -20.17 -6.77 4.84
C TYR A 135 -19.14 -5.74 4.43
N PHE A 136 -17.88 -6.06 4.70
CA PHE A 136 -16.73 -5.29 4.26
C PHE A 136 -16.07 -5.99 3.08
N THR A 137 -15.82 -5.24 2.01
CA THR A 137 -15.09 -5.69 0.84
C THR A 137 -13.84 -4.83 0.66
N LEU A 138 -12.70 -5.49 0.48
CA LEU A 138 -11.43 -4.85 0.14
C LEU A 138 -11.00 -5.32 -1.25
N THR A 139 -10.84 -4.38 -2.17
CA THR A 139 -10.16 -4.62 -3.45
C THR A 139 -8.74 -4.07 -3.37
N LEU A 140 -7.77 -4.84 -3.86
CA LEU A 140 -6.40 -4.43 -4.15
C LEU A 140 -6.15 -4.53 -5.65
N GLN A 141 -5.56 -3.50 -6.24
CA GLN A 141 -5.06 -3.49 -7.62
C GLN A 141 -3.60 -3.02 -7.65
N LEU A 142 -2.83 -3.61 -8.57
CA LEU A 142 -1.43 -3.30 -8.83
C LEU A 142 -1.32 -2.75 -10.27
N PRO A 143 -1.53 -1.44 -10.47
CA PRO A 143 -1.70 -0.84 -11.80
C PRO A 143 -0.44 -0.93 -12.69
N LYS A 144 0.73 -1.24 -12.12
CA LYS A 144 2.01 -1.37 -12.85
C LYS A 144 2.32 -2.81 -13.29
N ILE A 145 1.43 -3.76 -13.04
CA ILE A 145 1.54 -5.14 -13.54
C ILE A 145 1.01 -5.19 -14.97
N LYS A 146 1.81 -5.76 -15.88
CA LYS A 146 1.41 -5.90 -17.28
C LYS A 146 0.43 -7.08 -17.44
N PRO A 147 -0.56 -6.98 -18.32
CA PRO A 147 -1.38 -8.13 -18.70
C PRO A 147 -0.50 -9.31 -19.14
N GLY A 148 -0.60 -10.45 -18.44
CA GLY A 148 0.18 -11.66 -18.70
C GLY A 148 1.36 -11.90 -17.75
N ASP A 149 1.71 -10.95 -16.88
CA ASP A 149 2.75 -11.12 -15.86
C ASP A 149 2.24 -11.94 -14.67
N ARG A 150 2.48 -13.25 -14.71
CA ARG A 150 2.01 -14.18 -13.68
C ARG A 150 2.87 -14.23 -12.41
N ALA A 151 3.99 -13.51 -12.36
CA ALA A 151 4.96 -13.65 -11.27
C ALA A 151 4.41 -13.19 -9.91
N HIS A 152 3.52 -12.20 -9.91
CA HIS A 152 3.10 -11.51 -8.70
C HIS A 152 1.92 -12.15 -7.96
N ARG A 153 1.25 -13.14 -8.57
CA ARG A 153 0.06 -13.74 -7.97
C ARG A 153 0.30 -14.31 -6.56
N GLY A 154 1.43 -15.00 -6.37
CA GLY A 154 1.80 -15.56 -5.08
C GLY A 154 2.07 -14.48 -4.02
N ASP A 155 2.68 -13.37 -4.43
CA ASP A 155 2.96 -12.25 -3.54
C ASP A 155 1.68 -11.49 -3.16
N ILE A 156 0.77 -11.27 -4.12
CA ILE A 156 -0.56 -10.68 -3.87
C ILE A 156 -1.33 -11.55 -2.87
N GLU A 157 -1.35 -12.87 -3.07
CA GLU A 157 -2.02 -13.79 -2.16
C GLU A 157 -1.41 -13.74 -0.75
N ARG A 158 -0.08 -13.77 -0.65
CA ARG A 158 0.63 -13.68 0.64
C ARG A 158 0.33 -12.37 1.36
N PHE A 159 0.37 -11.26 0.63
CA PHE A 159 0.03 -9.94 1.15
C PHE A 159 -1.41 -9.90 1.66
N MET A 160 -2.39 -10.30 0.85
CA MET A 160 -3.81 -10.23 1.22
C MET A 160 -4.17 -11.13 2.39
N ARG A 161 -3.50 -12.29 2.52
CA ARG A 161 -3.67 -13.20 3.65
C ARG A 161 -3.27 -12.55 4.98
N ALA A 162 -2.33 -11.61 4.97
CA ALA A 162 -1.93 -10.85 6.15
C ALA A 162 -2.73 -9.53 6.29
N TYR A 163 -2.88 -8.79 5.19
CA TYR A 163 -3.43 -7.44 5.17
C TYR A 163 -4.94 -7.41 5.43
N PHE A 164 -5.73 -8.32 4.85
CA PHE A 164 -7.18 -8.30 5.00
C PHE A 164 -7.62 -8.58 6.46
N PRO A 165 -7.11 -9.61 7.15
CA PRO A 165 -7.42 -9.80 8.56
C PRO A 165 -6.91 -8.65 9.45
N ALA A 166 -5.77 -8.06 9.15
CA ALA A 166 -5.27 -6.88 9.87
C ALA A 166 -6.18 -5.66 9.68
N THR A 167 -6.74 -5.50 8.48
CA THR A 167 -7.72 -4.47 8.17
C THR A 167 -9.00 -4.68 8.98
N LEU A 168 -9.55 -5.89 9.00
CA LEU A 168 -10.73 -6.22 9.81
C LEU A 168 -10.52 -5.88 11.30
N ARG A 169 -9.38 -6.26 11.89
CA ARG A 169 -9.05 -5.90 13.28
C ARG A 169 -9.00 -4.39 13.51
N THR A 170 -8.42 -3.65 12.58
CA THR A 170 -8.34 -2.18 12.68
C THR A 170 -9.72 -1.52 12.58
N LEU A 171 -10.64 -2.14 11.84
CA LEU A 171 -12.03 -1.71 11.71
C LEU A 171 -12.91 -2.17 12.89
N GLY A 172 -12.37 -2.94 13.83
CA GLY A 172 -13.14 -3.52 14.94
C GLY A 172 -14.03 -4.69 14.53
N CYS A 173 -13.77 -5.31 13.36
CA CYS A 173 -14.45 -6.51 12.90
C CYS A 173 -13.63 -7.74 13.36
N GLY A 174 -14.21 -8.62 14.19
CA GLY A 174 -13.55 -9.83 14.68
C GLY A 174 -14.43 -10.66 15.58
#